data_AF-A0A846RVF2-F1
#
_entry.id   AF-A0A846RVF2-F1
#
_cell.length_a   1.000
_cell.length_b   1.000
_cell.length_c   1.000
_cell.angle_alpha   90.00
_cell.angle_beta   90.00
_cell.angle_gamma   90.00
#
_symmetry.space_group_name_H-M   'P 1'
#
loop_
_entity.id
_entity.type
_entity.pdbx_description
1 polymer ?
#
loop_
_entity_poly.entity_id
_entity_poly.type
_entity_poly.pdbx_seq_one_letter_code
_entity_poly.pdbx_strand_id
1 'polypeptide(L)' 'MLAEAGLPEDFVELFSMILDGRNASVTDGVRRALGREPRDFSDFAREAAATGVWATSRLAGR' A
#
# COMPACT_ATOMS: atom_id res chain seq x y z
N MET A 1 10.38 -18.61 -10.13
CA MET A 1 9.59 -17.35 -10.22
C MET A 1 10.08 -16.21 -9.32
N LEU A 2 10.24 -16.36 -7.99
CA LEU A 2 10.94 -15.35 -7.15
C LEU A 2 12.37 -15.76 -6.79
N ALA A 3 12.59 -17.02 -6.42
CA ALA A 3 13.93 -17.56 -6.13
C ALA A 3 14.89 -17.51 -7.33
N GLU A 4 14.35 -17.59 -8.55
CA GLU A 4 15.12 -17.53 -9.79
C GLU A 4 15.52 -16.09 -10.18
N ALA A 5 15.01 -15.08 -9.47
CA ALA A 5 15.32 -13.68 -9.73
C ALA A 5 16.67 -13.22 -9.14
N GLY A 6 17.42 -14.12 -8.49
CA GLY A 6 18.70 -13.80 -7.85
C GLY A 6 18.56 -12.89 -6.62
N LEU A 7 17.38 -12.85 -6.01
CA LEU A 7 17.10 -12.06 -4.81
C LEU A 7 17.61 -12.78 -3.54
N PRO A 8 17.93 -12.04 -2.46
CA PRO A 8 18.19 -12.63 -1.16
C PRO A 8 17.02 -13.49 -0.68
N GLU A 9 17.31 -14.54 0.10
CA GLU A 9 16.30 -15.49 0.59
C GLU A 9 15.17 -14.80 1.37
N ASP A 10 15.52 -13.87 2.28
CA ASP A 10 14.56 -13.06 3.03
C ASP A 10 13.58 -12.28 2.13
N PHE A 11 14.04 -11.85 0.95
CA PHE A 11 13.16 -11.19 -0.03
C PHE A 11 12.21 -12.18 -0.67
N VAL A 12 12.69 -13.38 -1.02
CA VAL A 12 11.84 -14.44 -1.58
C VAL A 12 10.76 -14.84 -0.57
N GLU A 13 11.11 -14.99 0.70
CA GLU A 13 10.15 -15.30 1.77
C GLU A 13 9.13 -14.17 1.96
N LEU A 14 9.60 -12.93 2.09
CA LEU A 14 8.75 -11.76 2.28
C LEU A 14 7.76 -11.62 1.13
N PHE A 15 8.23 -11.68 -0.11
CA PHE A 15 7.35 -11.51 -1.28
C PHE A 15 6.41 -12.69 -1.47
N SER A 16 6.83 -13.90 -1.10
CA SER A 16 5.92 -15.06 -1.10
C SER A 16 4.74 -14.83 -0.14
N MET A 17 4.98 -14.29 1.05
CA MET A 17 3.93 -13.95 2.01
C MET A 17 3.06 -12.75 1.62
N ILE A 18 3.64 -11.76 0.92
CA ILE A 18 2.89 -10.59 0.44
C ILE A 18 1.95 -10.98 -0.72
N LEU A 19 2.44 -11.86 -1.60
CA LEU A 19 1.77 -12.22 -2.85
C LEU A 19 0.88 -13.46 -2.75
N ASP A 20 0.79 -14.09 -1.57
CA ASP A 20 -0.09 -15.26 -1.33
C ASP A 20 -1.59 -14.92 -1.36
N GLY A 21 -1.94 -13.64 -1.43
CA GLY A 21 -3.32 -13.17 -1.54
C GLY A 21 -4.09 -13.14 -0.22
N ARG A 22 -3.47 -13.44 0.94
CA ARG A 22 -4.14 -13.51 2.25
C ARG A 22 -4.85 -12.22 2.68
N ASN A 23 -4.49 -11.09 2.07
CA ASN A 23 -5.07 -9.76 2.31
C ASN A 23 -5.77 -9.15 1.08
N ALA A 24 -6.10 -9.95 0.07
CA ALA A 24 -6.60 -9.43 -1.21
C ALA A 24 -8.09 -9.01 -1.18
N SER A 25 -8.85 -9.46 -0.18
CA SER A 25 -10.29 -9.16 -0.07
C SER A 25 -10.58 -8.04 0.92
N VAL A 26 -11.60 -7.24 0.63
CA VAL A 26 -12.15 -6.26 1.57
C VAL A 26 -12.66 -6.98 2.83
N THR A 27 -12.44 -6.36 3.99
CA THR A 27 -12.82 -6.87 5.30
C THR A 27 -13.47 -5.78 6.16
N ASP A 28 -14.09 -6.16 7.27
CA ASP A 28 -14.84 -5.27 8.17
C ASP A 28 -14.04 -4.76 9.37
N GLY A 29 -12.71 -4.94 9.36
CA GLY A 29 -11.82 -4.65 10.48
C GLY A 29 -11.95 -3.23 11.03
N VAL A 30 -12.15 -2.22 10.17
CA VAL A 30 -12.36 -0.83 10.61
C VAL A 30 -13.62 -0.69 11.47
N ARG A 31 -14.72 -1.35 11.08
CA ARG A 31 -15.98 -1.35 11.85
C ARG A 31 -15.79 -2.01 13.20
N ARG A 32 -15.12 -3.16 13.22
CA ARG A 32 -14.85 -3.91 14.44
C ARG A 32 -13.95 -3.14 15.41
N ALA A 33 -12.94 -2.44 14.90
CA ALA A 33 -11.97 -1.71 15.71
C ALA A 33 -12.49 -0.35 16.21
N LEU A 34 -13.23 0.39 15.35
CA LEU A 34 -13.57 1.79 15.60
C LEU A 34 -15.08 2.07 15.74
N GLY A 35 -15.94 1.07 15.54
CA GLY A 35 -17.40 1.24 15.64
C GLY A 35 -18.03 2.11 14.55
N ARG A 36 -17.31 2.40 13.46
CA ARG A 36 -17.79 3.18 12.31
C ARG A 36 -17.39 2.55 10.98
N GLU A 37 -18.10 2.90 9.90
CA GLU A 37 -17.74 2.49 8.54
C GLU A 37 -16.35 3.00 8.13
N PRO A 38 -15.59 2.23 7.32
CA PRO A 38 -14.35 2.71 6.73
C PRO A 38 -14.63 3.92 5.84
N ARG A 39 -13.64 4.80 5.78
CA ARG A 39 -13.67 5.93 4.84
C ARG A 39 -13.39 5.41 3.42
N ASP A 40 -14.03 5.99 2.41
CA ASP A 40 -13.64 5.74 1.02
C ASP A 40 -12.18 6.17 0.77
N PHE A 41 -11.40 5.27 0.18
CA PHE A 41 -9.98 5.52 -0.06
C PHE A 41 -9.74 6.62 -1.09
N SER A 42 -10.63 6.76 -2.08
CA SER A 42 -10.54 7.80 -3.10
C SER A 42 -10.70 9.18 -2.49
N ASP A 43 -11.60 9.32 -1.51
CA ASP A 43 -11.78 10.59 -0.79
C ASP A 43 -10.52 10.94 0.01
N PHE A 44 -9.95 9.97 0.73
CA PHE A 44 -8.67 10.17 1.42
C PHE A 44 -7.58 10.59 0.44
N ALA A 45 -7.47 9.91 -0.71
CA ALA A 45 -6.44 10.19 -1.68
C ALA A 45 -6.56 11.60 -2.27
N ARG A 46 -7.78 12.07 -2.57
CA ARG A 46 -8.01 13.43 -3.06
C ARG A 46 -7.62 14.49 -2.02
N GLU A 47 -7.99 14.30 -0.76
CA GLU A 47 -7.61 15.22 0.32
C GLU A 47 -6.09 15.26 0.54
N ALA A 48 -5.44 14.08 0.58
CA ALA A 48 -4.00 13.99 0.73
C ALA A 48 -3.27 14.69 -0.43
N ALA A 49 -3.70 14.47 -1.68
CA ALA A 49 -3.14 15.18 -2.84
C ALA A 49 -3.25 16.70 -2.70
N ALA A 50 -4.41 17.20 -2.24
CA ALA A 50 -4.65 18.63 -2.09
C ALA A 50 -3.71 19.31 -1.07
N THR A 51 -3.16 18.55 -0.10
CA THR A 51 -2.15 19.08 0.83
C THR A 51 -0.78 19.31 0.19
N GLY A 52 -0.55 18.77 -1.01
CA GLY A 52 0.76 18.81 -1.68
C GLY A 52 1.78 17.83 -1.11
N VAL A 53 1.41 16.91 -0.21
CA VAL A 53 2.35 15.92 0.37
C VAL A 53 2.99 14.99 -0.67
N TRP A 54 2.36 14.85 -1.85
CA TRP A 54 2.89 14.11 -2.98
C TRP A 54 3.51 14.97 -4.07
N ALA A 55 3.60 16.29 -3.86
CA ALA A 55 4.33 17.16 -4.76
C ALA A 55 5.79 16.68 -4.75
N THR A 56 6.22 16.10 -5.86
CA THR A 56 7.64 15.85 -6.06
C THR A 56 8.32 17.21 -6.10
N SER A 57 9.38 17.37 -5.30
CA SER A 57 10.33 18.44 -5.60
C SER A 57 10.76 18.20 -7.03
N ARG A 58 10.35 19.08 -7.95
CA ARG A 58 10.92 19.14 -9.29
C ARG A 58 12.36 19.54 -9.05
N LEU A 59 13.23 18.55 -8.79
CA LEU A 59 14.66 18.77 -8.73
C LEU A 59 15.00 19.50 -10.03
N ALA A 60 15.47 20.71 -9.83
CA ALA A 60 15.89 21.67 -10.82
C ALA A 60 16.89 20.99 -11.76
N GLY A 61 16.41 20.52 -12.90
CA GLY A 61 17.22 20.08 -14.02
C GLY A 61 17.28 21.19 -15.05
N ARG A 62 18.12 22.18 -14.77
CA ARG A 62 18.91 22.88 -15.78
C ARG A 62 20.27 22.23 -15.80
#